data_AF-A0A1G3QV96-F1
#
_entry.id   AF-A0A1G3QV96-F1
#
_cell.length_a   1.000
_cell.length_b   1.000
_cell.length_c   1.000
_cell.angle_alpha   90.00
_cell.angle_beta   90.00
_cell.angle_gamma   90.00
#
_symmetry.space_group_name_H-M   'P 1'
#
loop_
_entity.id
_entity.type
_entity.pdbx_description
1 polymer ?
#
loop_
_entity_poly.entity_id
_entity_poly.type
_entity_poly.pdbx_seq_one_letter_code
_entity_poly.pdbx_strand_id
1 'polypeptide(L)'
;MDGACGVLWGAALTAGVRARARIPDSFAAREATLVAACRAVEAFRRAGHPMNCAEITGMDAWNFARYMLRGNLGVCSRLLSGLAPAFHDLIDRAIDEHRQQGAAAPCRNCAVEAFERVSAAIGFPVDGASVVAAGFAGGLGLSGNACGALAAAILAVSLKYFTGRNRPKHSMIRADLQGLFVGIGWMKPSMEIARQFRIRFPGRTCASIAGRAFATSGDLSAHLAAGRCEPVLEAVVSAARAVVPLAR
;
A
#
# COMPACT_ATOMS: atom_id res chain seq x y z
N MET A 1 9.48 -3.54 13.65
CA MET A 1 8.22 -3.43 12.87
C MET A 1 8.62 -2.53 11.73
N ASP A 2 9.08 -3.11 10.63
CA ASP A 2 9.82 -2.35 9.63
C ASP A 2 8.85 -2.12 8.47
N GLY A 3 8.32 -0.90 8.40
CA GLY A 3 7.28 -0.56 7.46
C GLY A 3 7.20 0.95 7.28
N ALA A 4 6.84 1.36 6.08
CA ALA A 4 6.62 2.76 5.79
C ALA A 4 5.54 3.35 6.72
N CYS A 5 5.70 4.63 7.08
CA CYS A 5 4.74 5.37 7.91
C CYS A 5 3.31 5.23 7.38
N GLY A 6 2.34 5.03 8.29
CA GLY A 6 0.91 4.95 7.95
C GLY A 6 0.40 6.15 7.15
N VAL A 7 0.95 7.35 7.41
CA VAL A 7 0.59 8.58 6.68
C VAL A 7 0.94 8.47 5.19
N LEU A 8 2.07 7.86 4.83
CA LEU A 8 2.47 7.68 3.44
C LEU A 8 1.59 6.65 2.72
N TRP A 9 1.21 5.57 3.40
CA TRP A 9 0.26 4.60 2.85
C TRP A 9 -1.10 5.25 2.60
N GLY A 10 -1.58 6.06 3.55
CA GLY A 10 -2.80 6.85 3.39
C GLY A 10 -2.71 7.81 2.20
N ALA A 11 -1.61 8.54 2.07
CA ALA A 11 -1.38 9.46 0.95
C ALA A 11 -1.40 8.74 -0.41
N ALA A 12 -0.74 7.59 -0.53
CA ALA A 12 -0.72 6.79 -1.76
C ALA A 12 -2.10 6.22 -2.11
N LEU A 13 -2.87 5.76 -1.12
CA LEU A 13 -4.26 5.33 -1.32
C LEU A 13 -5.14 6.50 -1.79
N THR A 14 -5.02 7.66 -1.14
CA THR A 14 -5.74 8.88 -1.51
C THR A 14 -5.41 9.28 -2.94
N ALA A 15 -4.13 9.25 -3.34
CA ALA A 15 -3.72 9.52 -4.72
C ALA A 15 -4.47 8.62 -5.71
N GLY A 16 -4.58 7.32 -5.41
CA GLY A 16 -5.27 6.36 -6.29
C GLY A 16 -6.77 6.58 -6.37
N VAL A 17 -7.42 6.86 -5.23
CA VAL A 17 -8.85 7.20 -5.20
C VAL A 17 -9.13 8.48 -5.99
N ARG A 18 -8.30 9.52 -5.81
CA ARG A 18 -8.43 10.82 -6.47
C ARG A 18 -8.17 10.73 -7.97
N ALA A 19 -7.11 10.04 -8.39
CA ALA A 19 -6.77 9.87 -9.80
C ALA A 19 -7.88 9.11 -10.54
N ARG A 20 -8.39 8.02 -9.97
CA ARG A 20 -9.51 7.26 -10.53
C ARG A 20 -10.77 8.11 -10.72
N ALA A 21 -11.04 9.03 -9.79
CA ALA A 21 -12.21 9.91 -9.87
C ALA A 21 -12.08 11.00 -10.95
N ARG A 22 -10.85 11.36 -11.36
CA ARG A 22 -10.56 12.49 -12.24
C ARG A 22 -10.09 12.11 -13.65
N ILE A 23 -9.56 10.89 -13.82
CA ILE A 23 -8.95 10.42 -15.06
C ILE A 23 -9.70 9.15 -15.51
N PRO A 24 -10.49 9.21 -16.61
CA PRO A 24 -11.23 8.06 -17.12
C PRO A 24 -10.35 6.91 -17.61
N ASP A 25 -9.21 7.23 -18.22
CA ASP A 25 -8.26 6.22 -18.69
C ASP A 25 -7.53 5.56 -17.52
N SER A 26 -7.66 4.25 -17.40
CA SER A 26 -7.11 3.51 -16.25
C SER A 26 -5.58 3.49 -16.23
N PHE A 27 -4.90 3.53 -17.37
CA PHE A 27 -3.44 3.55 -17.43
C PHE A 27 -2.89 4.89 -16.98
N ALA A 28 -3.43 5.99 -17.52
CA ALA A 28 -3.10 7.35 -17.11
C ALA A 28 -3.45 7.58 -15.62
N ALA A 29 -4.55 7.02 -15.12
CA ALA A 29 -4.90 7.12 -13.70
C ALA A 29 -3.88 6.40 -12.80
N ARG A 30 -3.39 5.22 -13.20
CA ARG A 30 -2.34 4.48 -12.47
C ARG A 30 -1.02 5.25 -12.45
N GLU A 31 -0.65 5.87 -13.56
CA GLU A 31 0.57 6.67 -13.64
C GLU A 31 0.47 7.95 -12.80
N ALA A 32 -0.63 8.70 -12.93
CA ALA A 32 -0.91 9.88 -12.09
C ALA A 32 -0.84 9.52 -10.59
N THR A 33 -1.40 8.36 -10.23
CA THR A 33 -1.34 7.84 -8.85
C THR A 33 0.10 7.63 -8.39
N LEU A 34 0.93 7.00 -9.22
CA LEU A 34 2.33 6.75 -8.90
C LEU A 34 3.11 8.06 -8.75
N VAL A 35 2.93 9.00 -9.68
CA VAL A 35 3.58 10.33 -9.64
C VAL A 35 3.19 11.09 -8.37
N ALA A 36 1.90 11.13 -8.04
CA ALA A 36 1.41 11.78 -6.82
C ALA A 36 1.98 11.11 -5.55
N ALA A 37 2.08 9.78 -5.51
CA ALA A 37 2.69 9.06 -4.40
C ALA A 37 4.20 9.37 -4.27
N CYS A 38 4.95 9.42 -5.37
CA CYS A 38 6.36 9.84 -5.38
C CYS A 38 6.53 11.23 -4.77
N ARG A 39 5.70 12.20 -5.19
CA ARG A 39 5.76 13.58 -4.66
C ARG A 39 5.40 13.65 -3.18
N ALA A 40 4.43 12.85 -2.72
CA ALA A 40 4.07 12.79 -1.30
C ALA A 40 5.23 12.23 -0.46
N VAL A 41 5.90 11.18 -0.93
CA VAL A 41 7.09 10.62 -0.27
C VAL A 41 8.22 11.66 -0.25
N GLU A 42 8.46 12.36 -1.35
CA GLU A 42 9.52 13.35 -1.45
C GLU A 42 9.26 14.58 -0.56
N ALA A 43 8.01 15.03 -0.47
CA ALA A 43 7.58 16.06 0.48
C ALA A 43 7.80 15.60 1.94
N PHE A 44 7.44 14.35 2.26
CA PHE A 44 7.66 13.78 3.59
C PHE A 44 9.14 13.73 3.97
N ARG A 45 10.02 13.33 3.05
CA ARG A 45 11.48 13.30 3.25
C ARG A 45 12.05 14.71 3.41
N ARG A 46 11.60 15.68 2.60
CA ARG A 46 12.04 17.08 2.71
C ARG A 46 11.63 17.73 4.04
N ALA A 47 10.53 17.29 4.63
CA ALA A 47 10.12 17.69 5.98
C ALA A 47 10.98 17.05 7.10
N GLY A 48 11.99 16.25 6.75
CA GLY A 48 12.91 15.64 7.71
C GLY A 48 12.33 14.42 8.46
N HIS A 49 11.19 13.89 8.01
CA HIS A 49 10.57 12.75 8.67
C HIS A 49 11.18 11.42 8.21
N PRO A 50 11.55 10.52 9.13
CA PRO A 50 12.01 9.18 8.77
C PRO A 50 10.87 8.38 8.15
N MET A 51 11.15 7.62 7.09
CA MET A 51 10.09 6.88 6.40
C MET A 51 9.58 5.68 7.20
N ASN A 52 10.36 5.15 8.14
CA ASN A 52 9.99 4.00 8.95
C ASN A 52 9.15 4.42 10.15
N CYS A 53 7.99 3.78 10.34
CA CYS A 53 7.11 4.06 11.47
C CYS A 53 7.82 3.87 12.83
N ALA A 54 8.70 2.85 12.94
CA ALA A 54 9.46 2.59 14.16
C ALA A 54 10.37 3.77 14.55
N GLU A 55 10.97 4.45 13.57
CA GLU A 55 11.85 5.61 13.79
C GLU A 55 11.05 6.85 14.23
N ILE A 56 9.82 7.02 13.73
CA ILE A 56 8.92 8.11 14.14
C ILE A 56 8.39 7.90 15.55
N THR A 57 7.99 6.66 15.85
CA THR A 57 7.19 6.34 17.04
C THR A 57 8.02 5.79 18.20
N GLY A 58 9.28 5.43 17.94
CA GLY A 58 10.11 4.68 18.87
C GLY A 58 9.60 3.26 19.13
N MET A 59 8.67 2.74 18.33
CA MET A 59 8.09 1.41 18.54
C MET A 59 9.01 0.31 18.02
N ASP A 60 9.29 -0.67 18.88
CA ASP A 60 9.82 -1.98 18.50
C ASP A 60 8.75 -3.08 18.67
N ALA A 61 9.12 -4.33 18.36
CA ALA A 61 8.22 -5.47 18.45
C ALA A 61 7.68 -5.76 19.87
N TRP A 62 8.35 -5.25 20.92
CA TRP A 62 8.06 -5.55 22.32
C TRP A 62 7.22 -4.46 23.00
N ASN A 63 7.23 -3.24 22.47
CA ASN A 63 6.65 -2.07 23.15
C ASN A 63 5.29 -1.62 22.60
N PHE A 64 4.59 -2.40 21.77
CA PHE A 64 3.29 -2.01 21.21
C PHE A 64 2.23 -1.74 22.30
N ALA A 65 2.10 -2.63 23.30
CA ALA A 65 1.19 -2.42 24.43
C ALA A 65 1.58 -1.17 25.25
N ARG A 66 2.88 -0.94 25.43
CA ARG A 66 3.42 0.23 26.13
C ARG A 66 3.19 1.53 25.35
N TYR A 67 3.26 1.48 24.02
CA TYR A 67 2.96 2.59 23.11
C TYR A 67 1.50 3.01 23.21
N MET A 68 0.58 2.04 23.21
CA MET A 68 -0.85 2.30 23.37
C MET A 68 -1.15 2.89 24.76
N LEU A 69 -0.54 2.36 25.82
CA LEU A 69 -0.75 2.83 27.20
C LEU A 69 -0.13 4.20 27.51
N ARG A 70 0.95 4.59 26.82
CA ARG A 70 1.65 5.88 27.06
C ARG A 70 1.06 7.08 26.30
N GLY A 71 -0.04 6.91 25.57
CA GLY A 71 -0.68 8.01 24.84
C GLY A 71 0.11 8.50 23.61
N ASN A 72 1.06 7.71 23.11
CA ASN A 72 1.83 8.08 21.92
C ASN A 72 1.01 8.10 20.61
N LEU A 73 -0.30 7.80 20.66
CA LEU A 73 -1.27 8.15 19.61
C LEU A 73 -1.17 9.64 19.22
N GLY A 74 -0.78 10.51 20.16
CA GLY A 74 -0.58 11.94 19.89
C GLY A 74 0.57 12.26 18.92
N VAL A 75 1.57 11.39 18.76
CA VAL A 75 2.64 11.60 17.75
C VAL A 75 2.09 11.37 16.34
N CYS A 76 1.47 10.21 16.11
CA CYS A 76 0.85 9.89 14.82
C CYS A 76 -0.30 10.83 14.48
N SER A 77 -1.13 11.21 15.47
CA SER A 77 -2.23 12.15 15.26
C SER A 77 -1.72 13.54 14.87
N ARG A 78 -0.70 14.08 15.54
CA ARG A 78 -0.11 15.37 15.16
C ARG A 78 0.53 15.33 13.78
N LEU A 79 1.26 14.26 13.47
CA LEU A 79 1.87 14.06 12.15
C LEU A 79 0.80 14.01 11.06
N LEU A 80 -0.27 13.23 11.27
CA LEU A 80 -1.38 13.11 10.33
C LEU A 80 -2.09 14.46 10.15
N SER A 81 -2.50 15.11 11.23
CA SER A 81 -3.22 16.38 11.18
C SER A 81 -2.39 17.52 10.57
N GLY A 82 -1.07 17.52 10.79
CA GLY A 82 -0.17 18.51 10.22
C GLY A 82 0.10 18.31 8.72
N LEU A 83 0.17 17.06 8.25
CA LEU A 83 0.52 16.76 6.86
C LEU A 83 -0.68 16.56 5.94
N ALA A 84 -1.83 16.12 6.46
CA ALA A 84 -2.98 15.75 5.63
C ALA A 84 -3.47 16.87 4.69
N PRO A 85 -3.63 18.13 5.12
CA PRO A 85 -4.05 19.22 4.22
C PRO A 85 -3.05 19.43 3.07
N ALA A 86 -1.76 19.54 3.41
CA ALA A 86 -0.69 19.76 2.43
C ALA A 86 -0.57 18.59 1.44
N PHE A 87 -0.76 17.36 1.91
CA PHE A 87 -0.74 16.17 1.05
C PHE A 87 -1.95 16.13 0.12
N HIS A 88 -3.14 16.50 0.59
CA HIS A 88 -4.31 16.60 -0.27
C HIS A 88 -4.07 17.56 -1.44
N ASP A 89 -3.61 18.78 -1.15
CA ASP A 89 -3.34 19.77 -2.18
C ASP A 89 -2.23 19.33 -3.14
N LEU A 90 -1.17 18.72 -2.59
CA LEU A 90 -0.06 18.21 -3.39
C LEU A 90 -0.49 17.08 -4.33
N ILE A 91 -1.31 16.16 -3.83
CA ILE A 91 -1.84 15.03 -4.61
C ILE A 91 -2.73 15.56 -5.75
N ASP A 92 -3.65 16.47 -5.44
CA ASP A 92 -4.55 17.04 -6.44
C ASP A 92 -3.78 17.79 -7.52
N ARG A 93 -2.80 18.64 -7.15
CA ARG A 93 -1.93 19.31 -8.11
C ARG A 93 -1.15 18.33 -8.98
N ALA A 94 -0.58 17.29 -8.38
CA ALA A 94 0.19 16.28 -9.11
C ALA A 94 -0.65 15.54 -10.16
N ILE A 95 -1.90 15.20 -9.82
CA ILE A 95 -2.84 14.57 -10.74
C ILE A 95 -3.22 15.54 -11.87
N ASP A 96 -3.51 16.80 -11.54
CA ASP A 96 -3.94 17.80 -12.52
C ASP A 96 -2.81 18.16 -13.50
N GLU A 97 -1.58 18.30 -13.02
CA GLU A 97 -0.38 18.51 -13.86
C GLU A 97 -0.12 17.31 -14.78
N HIS A 98 -0.19 16.08 -14.26
CA HIS A 98 0.01 14.89 -15.07
C HIS A 98 -1.07 14.78 -16.17
N ARG A 99 -2.33 15.10 -15.85
CA ARG A 99 -3.42 15.13 -16.83
C ARG A 99 -3.16 16.14 -17.96
N GLN A 100 -2.54 17.28 -17.66
CA GLN A 100 -2.22 18.31 -18.66
C GLN A 100 -1.07 17.90 -19.59
N GLN A 101 -0.15 17.06 -19.12
CA GLN A 101 0.99 16.58 -19.89
C GLN A 101 0.63 15.53 -20.95
N GLY A 102 -0.59 14.99 -20.90
CA GLY A 102 -1.07 13.95 -21.81
C GLY A 102 -0.66 12.54 -21.35
N ALA A 103 -1.22 11.53 -22.02
CA ALA A 103 -0.97 10.13 -21.66
C ALA A 103 0.45 9.72 -22.09
N ALA A 104 1.26 9.26 -21.15
CA ALA A 104 2.50 8.57 -21.48
C ALA A 104 2.21 7.13 -21.91
N ALA A 105 3.22 6.46 -22.48
CA ALA A 105 3.12 5.07 -22.85
C ALA A 105 2.82 4.20 -21.61
N PRO A 106 1.95 3.17 -21.72
CA PRO A 106 1.61 2.32 -20.59
C PRO A 106 2.85 1.71 -19.92
N CYS A 107 3.00 1.99 -18.63
CA CYS A 107 4.07 1.42 -17.80
C CYS A 107 3.51 0.31 -16.90
N ARG A 108 4.27 -0.79 -16.77
CA ARG A 108 3.95 -1.87 -15.83
C ARG A 108 4.10 -1.38 -14.39
N ASN A 109 3.26 -1.92 -13.50
CA ASN A 109 3.20 -1.51 -12.11
C ASN A 109 3.04 -2.74 -11.21
N CYS A 110 4.04 -3.02 -10.37
CA CYS A 110 4.09 -4.25 -9.56
C CYS A 110 2.95 -4.35 -8.54
N ALA A 111 2.46 -3.22 -8.03
CA ALA A 111 1.36 -3.20 -7.08
C ALA A 111 0.02 -3.46 -7.78
N VAL A 112 -0.20 -2.85 -8.96
CA VAL A 112 -1.38 -3.11 -9.80
C VAL A 112 -1.43 -4.58 -10.22
N GLU A 113 -0.33 -5.11 -10.75
CA GLU A 113 -0.26 -6.51 -11.18
C GLU A 113 -0.50 -7.48 -10.02
N ALA A 114 0.11 -7.24 -8.85
CA ALA A 114 -0.13 -8.05 -7.66
C ALA A 114 -1.59 -7.99 -7.23
N PHE A 115 -2.18 -6.79 -7.19
CA PHE A 115 -3.58 -6.61 -6.83
C PHE A 115 -4.50 -7.41 -7.75
N GLU A 116 -4.30 -7.31 -9.08
CA GLU A 116 -5.12 -7.97 -10.09
C GLU A 116 -4.98 -9.49 -10.03
N ARG A 117 -3.75 -10.01 -9.96
CA ARG A 117 -3.50 -11.46 -9.86
C ARG A 117 -4.06 -12.04 -8.56
N VAL A 118 -3.87 -11.35 -7.43
CA VAL A 118 -4.42 -11.77 -6.15
C VAL A 118 -5.94 -11.74 -6.18
N SER A 119 -6.54 -10.67 -6.69
CA SER A 119 -7.99 -10.52 -6.80
C SER A 119 -8.60 -11.64 -7.63
N ALA A 120 -8.02 -11.94 -8.80
CA ALA A 120 -8.42 -13.09 -9.61
C ALA A 120 -8.28 -14.42 -8.84
N ALA A 121 -7.15 -14.61 -8.16
CA ALA A 121 -6.87 -15.83 -7.41
C ALA A 121 -7.81 -16.07 -6.22
N ILE A 122 -8.36 -15.01 -5.63
CA ILE A 122 -9.30 -15.09 -4.51
C ILE A 122 -10.74 -14.79 -4.93
N GLY A 123 -11.06 -14.60 -6.20
CA GLY A 123 -12.42 -14.26 -6.66
C GLY A 123 -12.95 -12.92 -6.11
N PHE A 124 -12.11 -11.89 -6.06
CA PHE A 124 -12.50 -10.52 -5.73
C PHE A 124 -12.63 -9.68 -7.02
N PRO A 125 -13.74 -8.95 -7.24
CA PRO A 125 -13.92 -8.13 -8.43
C PRO A 125 -12.94 -6.94 -8.44
N VAL A 126 -12.28 -6.71 -9.58
CA VAL A 126 -11.23 -5.70 -9.70
C VAL A 126 -11.80 -4.30 -9.98
N ASP A 127 -12.93 -4.15 -10.66
CA ASP A 127 -13.71 -2.91 -10.93
C ASP A 127 -12.95 -1.57 -10.80
N GLY A 128 -11.78 -1.44 -11.45
CA GLY A 128 -10.91 -0.26 -11.36
C GLY A 128 -10.26 0.02 -9.99
N ALA A 129 -10.47 -0.84 -8.99
CA ALA A 129 -9.86 -0.78 -7.66
C ALA A 129 -8.33 -0.96 -7.71
N SER A 130 -7.77 -1.60 -8.74
CA SER A 130 -6.31 -1.75 -8.87
C SER A 130 -5.58 -0.41 -9.02
N VAL A 131 -6.24 0.64 -9.53
CA VAL A 131 -5.70 2.02 -9.57
C VAL A 131 -5.35 2.51 -8.16
N VAL A 132 -6.14 2.14 -7.16
CA VAL A 132 -5.94 2.57 -5.77
C VAL A 132 -4.62 2.03 -5.19
N ALA A 133 -4.14 0.90 -5.70
CA ALA A 133 -2.87 0.30 -5.28
C ALA A 133 -1.66 0.85 -6.04
N ALA A 134 -1.84 1.59 -7.14
CA ALA A 134 -0.76 1.95 -8.05
C ALA A 134 0.36 2.78 -7.37
N GLY A 135 0.01 3.56 -6.35
CA GLY A 135 0.97 4.36 -5.58
C GLY A 135 1.93 3.52 -4.74
N PHE A 136 1.67 2.23 -4.54
CA PHE A 136 2.55 1.34 -3.79
C PHE A 136 3.75 0.85 -4.60
N ALA A 137 3.77 1.11 -5.91
CA ALA A 137 4.78 0.56 -6.81
C ALA A 137 6.20 0.98 -6.43
N GLY A 138 7.16 0.08 -6.70
CA GLY A 138 8.58 0.32 -6.42
C GLY A 138 8.91 0.57 -4.94
N GLY A 139 8.05 0.13 -4.02
CA GLY A 139 8.33 0.23 -2.59
C GLY A 139 7.51 1.29 -1.84
N LEU A 140 6.45 1.83 -2.46
CA LEU A 140 5.66 3.04 -2.13
C LEU A 140 6.19 4.29 -2.83
N GLY A 141 5.71 4.61 -4.04
CA GLY A 141 6.19 5.77 -4.80
C GLY A 141 7.68 5.68 -5.16
N LEU A 142 8.14 4.50 -5.62
CA LEU A 142 9.52 4.23 -6.07
C LEU A 142 10.63 4.40 -5.02
N SER A 143 10.28 4.66 -3.77
CA SER A 143 11.22 4.94 -2.68
C SER A 143 12.09 3.76 -2.26
N GLY A 144 11.80 2.56 -2.76
CA GLY A 144 12.50 1.34 -2.39
C GLY A 144 12.17 0.84 -0.98
N ASN A 145 11.19 1.43 -0.29
CA ASN A 145 10.85 1.11 1.11
C ASN A 145 10.06 -0.21 1.22
N ALA A 146 8.77 -0.24 1.51
CA ALA A 146 8.06 -1.50 1.75
C ALA A 146 7.54 -2.13 0.44
N CYS A 147 7.65 -3.45 0.27
CA CYS A 147 7.26 -4.13 -0.99
C CYS A 147 5.82 -3.79 -1.43
N GLY A 148 5.71 -3.14 -2.59
CA GLY A 148 4.42 -2.70 -3.14
C GLY A 148 3.49 -3.84 -3.52
N ALA A 149 4.03 -4.94 -4.06
CA ALA A 149 3.27 -6.14 -4.40
C ALA A 149 2.64 -6.79 -3.15
N LEU A 150 3.41 -6.88 -2.06
CA LEU A 150 2.90 -7.39 -0.78
C LEU A 150 1.79 -6.49 -0.22
N ALA A 151 2.01 -5.17 -0.21
CA ALA A 151 1.01 -4.21 0.26
C ALA A 151 -0.29 -4.29 -0.55
N ALA A 152 -0.19 -4.41 -1.88
CA ALA A 152 -1.33 -4.56 -2.77
C ALA A 152 -2.08 -5.88 -2.56
N ALA A 153 -1.37 -6.99 -2.31
CA ALA A 153 -1.98 -8.27 -1.97
C ALA A 153 -2.78 -8.21 -0.66
N ILE A 154 -2.19 -7.59 0.37
CA ILE A 154 -2.87 -7.33 1.64
C ILE A 154 -4.11 -6.46 1.44
N LEU A 155 -4.03 -5.44 0.60
CA LEU A 155 -5.16 -4.57 0.29
C LEU A 155 -6.28 -5.36 -0.40
N ALA A 156 -5.99 -6.14 -1.44
CA ALA A 156 -6.98 -6.95 -2.16
C ALA A 156 -7.72 -7.92 -1.24
N VAL A 157 -6.98 -8.65 -0.41
CA VAL A 157 -7.57 -9.58 0.57
C VAL A 157 -8.41 -8.82 1.59
N SER A 158 -7.90 -7.71 2.11
CA SER A 158 -8.63 -6.88 3.07
C SER A 158 -9.95 -6.37 2.47
N LEU A 159 -9.92 -5.84 1.24
CA LEU A 159 -11.12 -5.36 0.55
C LEU A 159 -12.14 -6.49 0.38
N LYS A 160 -11.73 -7.69 -0.06
CA LYS A 160 -12.65 -8.85 -0.14
C LYS A 160 -13.33 -9.14 1.19
N TYR A 161 -12.58 -9.15 2.29
CA TYR A 161 -13.15 -9.39 3.62
C TYR A 161 -14.07 -8.25 4.09
N PHE A 162 -13.78 -7.00 3.72
CA PHE A 162 -14.60 -5.86 4.13
C PHE A 162 -15.88 -5.72 3.29
N THR A 163 -15.83 -5.98 1.98
CA THR A 163 -17.01 -5.92 1.11
C THR A 163 -17.93 -7.12 1.28
N GLY A 164 -17.39 -8.30 1.59
CA GLY A 164 -18.18 -9.51 1.86
C GLY A 164 -18.84 -9.56 3.24
N ARG A 165 -18.63 -8.57 4.12
CA ARG A 165 -19.23 -8.54 5.46
C ARG A 165 -20.66 -8.03 5.41
N ASN A 166 -21.60 -8.90 5.78
CA ASN A 166 -23.04 -8.64 5.82
C ASN A 166 -23.52 -7.59 6.86
N ARG A 167 -22.64 -6.82 7.50
CA ARG A 167 -23.03 -5.70 8.38
C ARG A 167 -21.99 -4.60 8.34
N PRO A 168 -22.38 -3.35 8.00
CA PRO A 168 -21.50 -2.22 8.20
C PRO A 168 -21.44 -1.94 9.71
N LYS A 169 -20.40 -2.42 10.39
CA LYS A 169 -20.14 -2.00 11.77
C LYS A 169 -19.49 -0.62 11.69
N HIS A 170 -20.34 0.40 11.60
CA HIS A 170 -19.95 1.80 11.40
C HIS A 170 -19.13 2.43 12.54
N SER A 171 -18.89 1.74 13.67
CA SER A 171 -18.00 2.27 14.70
C SER A 171 -16.67 1.55 14.73
N MET A 172 -15.60 2.31 14.45
CA MET A 172 -14.20 1.97 14.68
C MET A 172 -14.03 1.39 16.09
N ILE A 173 -14.73 1.96 17.07
CA ILE A 173 -14.80 1.50 18.46
C ILE A 173 -15.30 0.05 18.58
N ARG A 174 -16.34 -0.37 17.83
CA ARG A 174 -16.79 -1.78 17.84
C ARG A 174 -15.81 -2.69 17.14
N ALA A 175 -15.14 -2.24 16.09
CA ALA A 175 -14.11 -3.03 15.42
C ALA A 175 -12.88 -3.24 16.34
N ASP A 176 -12.48 -2.20 17.08
CA ASP A 176 -11.38 -2.23 18.06
C ASP A 176 -11.74 -3.06 19.30
N LEU A 177 -12.94 -2.87 19.88
CA LEU A 177 -13.46 -3.69 20.98
C LEU A 177 -13.60 -5.16 20.56
N GLN A 178 -14.08 -5.42 19.36
CA GLN A 178 -14.16 -6.79 18.85
C GLN A 178 -12.77 -7.37 18.56
N GLY A 179 -11.78 -6.54 18.17
CA GLY A 179 -10.37 -6.91 18.12
C GLY A 179 -9.80 -7.30 19.48
N LEU A 180 -10.24 -6.63 20.55
CA LEU A 180 -9.90 -6.96 21.95
C LEU A 180 -10.57 -8.26 22.43
N PHE A 181 -11.85 -8.47 22.14
CA PHE A 181 -12.64 -9.59 22.70
C PHE A 181 -12.70 -10.85 21.82
N VAL A 182 -12.65 -10.72 20.49
CA VAL A 182 -12.77 -11.82 19.51
C VAL A 182 -11.44 -12.06 18.78
N GLY A 183 -10.42 -11.29 19.12
CA GLY A 183 -9.10 -11.29 18.49
C GLY A 183 -9.10 -10.58 17.14
N ILE A 184 -7.89 -10.31 16.64
CA ILE A 184 -7.59 -9.69 15.35
C ILE A 184 -7.91 -10.63 14.16
N GLY A 185 -8.97 -11.44 14.28
CA GLY A 185 -9.35 -12.50 13.34
C GLY A 185 -9.49 -12.02 11.90
N TRP A 186 -9.90 -10.77 11.72
CA TRP A 186 -10.01 -10.15 10.40
C TRP A 186 -8.66 -9.78 9.76
N MET A 187 -7.62 -9.51 10.56
CA MET A 187 -6.26 -9.29 10.04
C MET A 187 -5.48 -10.59 9.87
N LYS A 188 -5.95 -11.72 10.43
CA LYS A 188 -5.24 -13.01 10.33
C LYS A 188 -4.82 -13.35 8.90
N PRO A 189 -5.69 -13.26 7.86
CA PRO A 189 -5.28 -13.54 6.49
C PRO A 189 -4.16 -12.61 6.01
N SER A 190 -4.29 -11.30 6.25
CA SER A 190 -3.28 -10.30 5.87
C SER A 190 -1.94 -10.51 6.59
N MET A 191 -1.97 -10.83 7.89
CA MET A 191 -0.78 -11.13 8.69
C MET A 191 -0.11 -12.41 8.23
N GLU A 192 -0.90 -13.42 7.86
CA GLU A 192 -0.40 -14.69 7.37
C GLU A 192 0.25 -14.56 5.99
N ILE A 193 -0.31 -13.75 5.08
CA ILE A 193 0.34 -13.39 3.81
C ILE A 193 1.68 -12.72 4.08
N ALA A 194 1.73 -11.73 4.97
CA ALA A 194 2.98 -11.06 5.34
C ALA A 194 3.99 -12.00 6.00
N ARG A 195 3.52 -12.99 6.77
CA ARG A 195 4.37 -14.01 7.40
C ARG A 195 4.98 -14.94 6.34
N GLN A 196 4.15 -15.52 5.47
CA GLN A 196 4.62 -16.40 4.39
C GLN A 196 5.57 -15.68 3.43
N PHE A 197 5.25 -14.43 3.09
CA PHE A 197 6.13 -13.60 2.27
C PHE A 197 7.52 -13.42 2.90
N ARG A 198 7.58 -13.07 4.19
CA ARG A 198 8.85 -12.84 4.90
C ARG A 198 9.71 -14.09 5.08
N ILE A 199 9.10 -15.27 5.10
CA ILE A 199 9.84 -16.54 5.10
C ILE A 199 10.61 -16.71 3.79
N ARG A 200 10.00 -16.30 2.67
CA ARG A 200 10.59 -16.45 1.33
C ARG A 200 11.51 -15.30 0.96
N PHE A 201 11.23 -14.10 1.44
CA PHE A 201 11.99 -12.88 1.15
C PHE A 201 12.46 -12.26 2.48
N PRO A 202 13.69 -12.58 2.92
CA PRO A 202 14.22 -12.04 4.18
C PRO A 202 14.51 -10.53 4.11
N GLY A 203 14.63 -9.99 2.89
CA GLY A 203 14.75 -8.56 2.65
C GLY A 203 13.54 -7.81 3.21
N ARG A 204 13.79 -6.78 4.03
CA ARG A 204 12.74 -5.99 4.69
C ARG A 204 12.23 -4.85 3.84
N THR A 205 12.92 -4.52 2.76
CA THR A 205 12.58 -3.43 1.85
C THR A 205 12.49 -3.91 0.40
N CYS A 206 11.71 -3.22 -0.43
CA CYS A 206 11.63 -3.42 -1.87
C CYS A 206 13.01 -3.32 -2.50
N ALA A 207 13.84 -2.36 -2.07
CA ALA A 207 15.20 -2.24 -2.56
C ALA A 207 16.05 -3.48 -2.23
N SER A 208 15.91 -4.03 -1.02
CA SER A 208 16.60 -5.28 -0.65
C SER A 208 16.06 -6.52 -1.39
N ILE A 209 14.76 -6.56 -1.69
CA ILE A 209 14.11 -7.69 -2.38
C ILE A 209 14.41 -7.67 -3.88
N ALA A 210 14.33 -6.49 -4.50
CA ALA A 210 14.58 -6.29 -5.93
C ALA A 210 16.07 -6.08 -6.26
N GLY A 211 16.91 -5.91 -5.25
CA GLY A 211 18.34 -5.59 -5.39
C GLY A 211 18.64 -4.13 -5.76
N ARG A 212 17.63 -3.27 -5.87
CA ARG A 212 17.75 -1.84 -6.23
C ARG A 212 16.49 -1.05 -5.92
N ALA A 213 16.65 0.27 -5.75
CA ALA A 213 15.54 1.22 -5.89
C ALA A 213 15.30 1.57 -7.37
N PHE A 214 14.19 2.24 -7.66
CA PHE A 214 13.81 2.61 -9.02
C PHE A 214 13.81 4.12 -9.16
N ALA A 215 14.42 4.62 -10.24
CA ALA A 215 14.49 6.07 -10.49
C ALA A 215 13.20 6.61 -11.11
N THR A 216 12.56 5.83 -11.98
CA THR A 216 11.38 6.24 -12.74
C THR A 216 10.37 5.10 -12.87
N SER A 217 9.14 5.42 -13.29
CA SER A 217 8.12 4.43 -13.65
C SER A 217 8.58 3.52 -14.79
N GLY A 218 9.26 4.08 -15.80
CA GLY A 218 9.84 3.33 -16.91
C GLY A 218 10.93 2.34 -16.47
N ASP A 219 11.76 2.75 -15.51
CA ASP A 219 12.80 1.89 -14.93
C ASP A 219 12.20 0.69 -14.18
N LEU A 220 11.19 0.93 -13.34
CA LEU A 220 10.41 -0.14 -12.71
C LEU A 220 9.75 -1.05 -13.76
N SER A 221 9.13 -0.46 -14.78
CA SER A 221 8.44 -1.19 -15.84
C SER A 221 9.40 -2.13 -16.59
N ALA A 222 10.60 -1.66 -16.94
CA ALA A 222 11.64 -2.48 -17.57
C ALA A 222 12.10 -3.63 -16.67
N HIS A 223 12.24 -3.39 -15.36
CA HIS A 223 12.58 -4.43 -14.40
C HIS A 223 11.49 -5.52 -14.30
N LEU A 224 10.22 -5.13 -14.37
CA LEU A 224 9.09 -6.06 -14.42
C LEU A 224 9.03 -6.82 -15.75
N ALA A 225 9.29 -6.14 -16.87
CA ALA A 225 9.38 -6.74 -18.20
C ALA A 225 10.44 -7.85 -18.26
N ALA A 226 11.56 -7.68 -17.56
CA ALA A 226 12.61 -8.69 -17.43
C ALA A 226 12.27 -9.83 -16.44
N GLY A 227 11.04 -9.89 -15.90
CA GLY A 227 10.58 -10.95 -14.99
C GLY A 227 11.22 -10.91 -13.60
N ARG A 228 11.92 -9.83 -13.23
CA ARG A 228 12.74 -9.80 -12.01
C ARG A 228 11.94 -9.77 -10.70
N CYS A 229 10.69 -9.27 -10.73
CA CYS A 229 9.77 -9.39 -9.60
C CYS A 229 8.77 -10.54 -9.73
N GLU A 230 8.89 -11.41 -10.75
CA GLU A 230 7.94 -12.51 -10.93
C GLU A 230 7.88 -13.45 -9.71
N PRO A 231 9.00 -13.84 -9.06
CA PRO A 231 8.93 -14.64 -7.84
C PRO A 231 8.18 -13.97 -6.68
N VAL A 232 8.22 -12.63 -6.62
CA VAL A 232 7.50 -11.83 -5.61
C VAL A 232 6.00 -11.87 -5.88
N LEU A 233 5.60 -11.67 -7.15
CA LEU A 233 4.19 -11.72 -7.58
C LEU A 233 3.59 -13.12 -7.32
N GLU A 234 4.29 -14.18 -7.70
CA GLU A 234 3.82 -15.55 -7.47
C GLU A 234 3.70 -15.88 -5.98
N ALA A 235 4.64 -15.42 -5.15
CA ALA A 235 4.59 -15.66 -3.72
C ALA A 235 3.37 -15.01 -3.06
N VAL A 236 3.04 -13.76 -3.41
CA VAL A 236 1.88 -13.08 -2.82
C VAL A 236 0.56 -13.68 -3.30
N VAL A 237 0.50 -14.15 -4.56
CA VAL A 237 -0.66 -14.87 -5.09
C VAL A 237 -0.85 -16.22 -4.39
N SER A 238 0.23 -17.00 -4.26
CA SER A 238 0.22 -18.29 -3.56
C SER A 238 -0.22 -18.12 -2.10
N ALA A 239 0.35 -17.14 -1.40
CA ALA A 239 -0.01 -16.86 -0.01
C ALA A 239 -1.48 -16.43 0.13
N ALA A 240 -1.98 -15.59 -0.77
CA ALA A 240 -3.37 -15.16 -0.75
C ALA A 240 -4.35 -16.34 -0.97
N ARG A 241 -4.06 -17.25 -1.91
CA ARG A 241 -4.86 -18.47 -2.13
C ARG A 241 -4.90 -19.37 -0.91
N ALA A 242 -3.78 -19.50 -0.21
CA ALA A 242 -3.69 -20.36 0.98
C ALA A 242 -4.55 -19.86 2.15
N VAL A 243 -4.77 -18.54 2.25
CA VAL A 243 -5.48 -17.94 3.40
C VAL A 243 -6.92 -17.55 3.11
N VAL A 244 -7.29 -17.41 1.84
CA VAL A 244 -8.65 -17.07 1.42
C VAL A 244 -9.28 -18.26 0.68
N PRO A 245 -10.14 -19.05 1.34
CA PRO A 245 -10.89 -20.08 0.65
C PRO A 245 -11.82 -19.45 -0.40
N LEU A 246 -11.85 -20.03 -1.60
CA LEU A 246 -12.90 -19.75 -2.57
C LEU A 246 -14.19 -20.36 -2.03
N ALA A 247 -15.30 -19.61 -2.08
CA ALA A 247 -16.60 -20.18 -1.81
C ALA A 247 -16.81 -21.31 -2.83
N ARG A 248 -17.08 -22.52 -2.33
CA ARG A 248 -17.50 -23.66 -3.16
C ARG A 248 -18.91 -23.44 -3.67
#